data_AF-K0W584-F1
#
_entry.id   AF-K0W584-F1
#
_cell.length_a   1.000
_cell.length_b   1.000
_cell.length_c   1.000
_cell.angle_alpha   90.00
_cell.angle_beta   90.00
_cell.angle_gamma   90.00
#
_symmetry.space_group_name_H-M   'P 1'
#
loop_
_entity.id
_entity.type
_entity.pdbx_description
1 polymer ?
#
loop_
_entity_poly.entity_id
_entity_poly.type
_entity_poly.pdbx_seq_one_letter_code
_entity_poly.pdbx_strand_id
1 'polypeptide(L)'
;GAGRAYALSYNRPIATRDGVGTYAGPQDYLFGAEYAGIYWLEQNGYDVSYMSGIDVDRYGSLLLNHKTYIDAGHDEYWSGQQRTNVEAARDAGVNLMFWSGNEVYWRTRWGNAYSADGTPYRTLISYKETWGPPGVSLDPSNEWTGTFRDPRLSPPAIGGGNPENSLTGQLFKVDDVGGNLGAIKVAYDDANLRFWRNTSVANLQPGQTATLTKNYLGYEWDEAPDNGFDPAGLVKLSSTTLPVTTYLLDYGNTTGSANATHNLTLYRAPSGALVFGAGTVYWTWGLSDNHDNEATPTDPRVQQAMVNLLADMGIQPGTLQSGLTAATASSDHTAPTSTITVPGTVAAGSTVTISGTAADTGGGVIASVEVSTDNGASWHPATGDENWTYTWQPAIAGTYTIRSRAVDDSINLETPSAGRTVTVTGPTYTSLFGAATPAVVNTNDAAAVELGVKFQSSVAGTVSGIRFYKSSLDTGTHTGSLWSSTGTRLATLTFTNETASGWQTATFTSPVTLTAGQTYTASYHTNVGNYSTTANYFTANVTSGPLTAPASGNGVYRYGNSAFPTTSFDQTNYWVDVMFNPSNANNTAPTAVADAGDATERA
;
A
#
# COMPACT_ATOMS: atom_id res chain seq x y z
N GLY A 1 15.13 23.01 -0.24
CA GLY A 1 15.56 24.29 0.37
C GLY A 1 16.93 24.67 -0.16
N ALA A 2 17.26 25.96 -0.20
CA ALA A 2 18.61 26.42 -0.58
C ALA A 2 19.65 25.78 0.35
N GLY A 3 20.61 25.04 -0.23
CA GLY A 3 21.68 24.37 0.53
C GLY A 3 21.60 22.83 0.64
N ARG A 4 20.62 22.16 0.00
CA ARG A 4 20.62 20.68 -0.09
C ARG A 4 21.57 20.18 -1.19
N ALA A 5 22.29 19.09 -0.92
CA ALA A 5 23.04 18.37 -1.94
C ALA A 5 22.09 17.39 -2.68
N TYR A 6 22.06 17.45 -4.01
CA TYR A 6 21.29 16.52 -4.86
C TYR A 6 22.18 15.44 -5.50
N ALA A 7 23.48 15.51 -5.28
CA ALA A 7 24.46 14.59 -5.82
C ALA A 7 25.61 14.40 -4.81
N LEU A 8 26.08 13.15 -4.71
CA LEU A 8 27.13 12.74 -3.78
C LEU A 8 28.21 11.98 -4.54
N SER A 9 29.47 12.43 -4.44
CA SER A 9 30.61 11.77 -5.07
C SER A 9 31.20 10.69 -4.16
N TYR A 10 31.55 9.53 -4.73
CA TYR A 10 32.36 8.50 -4.07
C TYR A 10 33.87 8.79 -4.15
N ASN A 11 34.30 9.77 -4.96
CA ASN A 11 35.70 10.20 -5.05
C ASN A 11 36.05 11.18 -3.91
N ARG A 12 35.76 10.80 -2.67
CA ARG A 12 36.03 11.59 -1.46
C ARG A 12 36.23 10.66 -0.26
N PRO A 13 36.89 11.13 0.82
CA PRO A 13 36.89 10.41 2.08
C PRO A 13 35.46 10.24 2.61
N ILE A 14 35.11 9.03 3.03
CA ILE A 14 33.86 8.71 3.72
C ILE A 14 34.22 8.43 5.18
N ALA A 15 33.68 9.21 6.10
CA ALA A 15 33.82 8.92 7.51
C ALA A 15 32.91 7.75 7.87
N THR A 16 33.43 6.78 8.60
CA THR A 16 32.74 5.52 8.88
C THR A 16 32.28 5.48 10.34
N ARG A 17 33.21 5.23 11.28
CA ARG A 17 32.92 5.10 12.72
C ARG A 17 33.04 6.40 13.52
N ASP A 18 33.79 7.37 13.02
CA ASP A 18 34.16 8.57 13.79
C ASP A 18 33.09 9.67 13.82
N GLY A 19 31.94 9.48 13.16
CA GLY A 19 30.77 10.37 13.16
C GLY A 19 31.07 11.82 12.74
N VAL A 20 30.79 12.18 11.48
CA VAL A 20 31.00 13.57 11.02
C VAL A 20 29.65 14.28 10.84
N GLY A 21 29.21 14.98 11.89
CA GLY A 21 27.98 15.78 11.87
C GLY A 21 27.10 15.55 13.08
N THR A 22 25.91 16.16 13.08
CA THR A 22 24.97 16.08 14.21
C THR A 22 24.26 14.72 14.31
N TYR A 23 24.11 14.02 13.19
CA TYR A 23 23.31 12.79 13.09
C TYR A 23 24.06 11.60 12.48
N ALA A 24 25.32 11.80 12.06
CA ALA A 24 26.11 10.73 11.45
C ALA A 24 26.78 9.88 12.52
N GLY A 25 26.71 8.56 12.41
CA GLY A 25 27.32 7.64 13.38
C GLY A 25 27.53 6.23 12.84
N PRO A 26 27.99 5.29 13.70
CA PRO A 26 28.28 3.92 13.29
C PRO A 26 27.08 3.17 12.72
N GLN A 27 25.85 3.62 13.01
CA GLN A 27 24.61 3.07 12.43
C GLN A 27 24.50 3.26 10.91
N ASP A 28 25.17 4.27 10.34
CA ASP A 28 25.10 4.60 8.90
C ASP A 28 26.14 3.83 8.06
N TYR A 29 26.79 2.82 8.64
CA TYR A 29 27.89 2.11 8.00
C TYR A 29 27.89 0.62 8.34
N LEU A 30 28.63 -0.15 7.52
CA LEU A 30 28.73 -1.62 7.53
C LEU A 30 28.76 -2.28 8.93
N PHE A 31 29.40 -1.65 9.92
CA PHE A 31 29.60 -2.23 11.24
C PHE A 31 28.42 -2.04 12.20
N GLY A 32 27.46 -1.18 11.85
CA GLY A 32 26.25 -0.95 12.64
C GLY A 32 25.28 -2.13 12.53
N ALA A 33 24.79 -2.43 11.32
CA ALA A 33 23.78 -3.47 11.12
C ALA A 33 24.29 -4.66 10.31
N GLU A 34 25.01 -4.44 9.21
CA GLU A 34 25.31 -5.48 8.21
C GLU A 34 26.31 -6.52 8.72
N TYR A 35 27.35 -6.08 9.42
CA TYR A 35 28.49 -6.91 9.81
C TYR A 35 28.09 -8.10 10.68
N ALA A 36 27.08 -7.96 11.55
CA ALA A 36 26.58 -9.07 12.37
C ALA A 36 26.01 -10.22 11.50
N GLY A 37 25.30 -9.88 10.42
CA GLY A 37 24.76 -10.86 9.47
C GLY A 37 25.86 -11.53 8.65
N ILE A 38 26.81 -10.73 8.15
CA ILE A 38 28.01 -11.21 7.43
C ILE A 38 28.79 -12.20 8.28
N TYR A 39 29.12 -11.80 9.51
CA TYR A 39 29.88 -12.62 10.45
C TYR A 39 29.17 -13.96 10.70
N TRP A 40 27.85 -13.94 10.92
CA TRP A 40 27.09 -15.16 11.19
C TRP A 40 27.02 -16.10 9.97
N LEU A 41 26.86 -15.57 8.77
CA LEU A 41 26.86 -16.36 7.53
C LEU A 41 28.22 -17.07 7.34
N GLU A 42 29.32 -16.33 7.47
CA GLU A 42 30.67 -16.88 7.33
C GLU A 42 31.01 -17.86 8.46
N GLN A 43 30.62 -17.57 9.71
CA GLN A 43 30.83 -18.46 10.86
C GLN A 43 30.12 -19.81 10.67
N ASN A 44 28.95 -19.81 10.00
CA ASN A 44 28.21 -21.03 9.67
C ASN A 44 28.57 -21.59 8.28
N GLY A 45 29.67 -21.13 7.67
CA GLY A 45 30.22 -21.69 6.44
C GLY A 45 29.24 -21.68 5.27
N TYR A 46 28.34 -20.69 5.21
CA TYR A 46 27.56 -20.46 3.99
C TYR A 46 28.48 -19.94 2.88
N ASP A 47 28.25 -20.41 1.65
CA ASP A 47 29.01 -19.96 0.47
C ASP A 47 28.46 -18.61 0.01
N VAL A 48 29.18 -17.54 0.35
CA VAL A 48 28.76 -16.15 0.14
C VAL A 48 29.69 -15.42 -0.82
N SER A 49 29.11 -14.54 -1.63
CA SER A 49 29.83 -13.52 -2.39
C SER A 49 29.20 -12.15 -2.13
N TYR A 50 29.96 -11.08 -2.37
CA TYR A 50 29.56 -9.71 -2.05
C TYR A 50 29.49 -8.86 -3.31
N MET A 51 28.42 -8.07 -3.43
CA MET A 51 28.21 -7.09 -4.49
C MET A 51 27.77 -5.77 -3.87
N SER A 52 28.27 -4.65 -4.39
CA SER A 52 27.73 -3.33 -4.03
C SER A 52 26.44 -3.04 -4.81
N GLY A 53 25.61 -2.09 -4.34
CA GLY A 53 24.43 -1.63 -5.11
C GLY A 53 24.80 -1.13 -6.52
N ILE A 54 26.00 -0.56 -6.70
CA ILE A 54 26.56 -0.19 -8.02
C ILE A 54 26.78 -1.43 -8.90
N ASP A 55 27.30 -2.52 -8.32
CA ASP A 55 27.52 -3.76 -9.07
C ASP A 55 26.19 -4.43 -9.41
N VAL A 56 25.18 -4.36 -8.53
CA VAL A 56 23.83 -4.87 -8.81
C VAL A 56 23.19 -4.07 -9.95
N ASP A 57 23.33 -2.75 -9.99
CA ASP A 57 22.89 -1.90 -11.11
C ASP A 57 23.54 -2.32 -12.43
N ARG A 58 24.87 -2.49 -12.43
CA ARG A 58 25.67 -2.70 -13.64
C ARG A 58 25.66 -4.13 -14.16
N TYR A 59 25.64 -5.09 -13.23
CA TYR A 59 25.94 -6.50 -13.47
C TYR A 59 24.85 -7.40 -12.87
N GLY A 60 23.60 -6.95 -12.87
CA GLY A 60 22.48 -7.67 -12.29
C GLY A 60 22.32 -9.12 -12.75
N SER A 61 22.75 -9.45 -13.97
CA SER A 61 22.76 -10.85 -14.46
C SER A 61 23.61 -11.80 -13.60
N LEU A 62 24.59 -11.29 -12.83
CA LEU A 62 25.40 -12.12 -11.93
C LEU A 62 24.61 -12.63 -10.72
N LEU A 63 23.47 -11.99 -10.38
CA LEU A 63 22.57 -12.49 -9.34
C LEU A 63 22.04 -13.90 -9.66
N LEU A 64 21.89 -14.22 -10.96
CA LEU A 64 21.40 -15.53 -11.43
C LEU A 64 22.38 -16.69 -11.15
N ASN A 65 23.61 -16.39 -10.73
CA ASN A 65 24.57 -17.42 -10.30
C ASN A 65 24.34 -17.86 -8.84
N HIS A 66 23.37 -17.28 -8.13
CA HIS A 66 23.13 -17.49 -6.72
C HIS A 66 21.72 -18.04 -6.46
N LYS A 67 21.56 -18.73 -5.32
CA LYS A 67 20.25 -19.23 -4.87
C LYS A 67 19.43 -18.18 -4.12
N THR A 68 20.10 -17.20 -3.51
CA THR A 68 19.44 -16.12 -2.78
C THR A 68 20.24 -14.83 -2.90
N TYR A 69 19.54 -13.71 -2.95
CA TYR A 69 20.07 -12.35 -2.74
C TYR A 69 19.69 -11.91 -1.33
N ILE A 70 20.67 -11.44 -0.55
CA ILE A 70 20.46 -10.95 0.81
C ILE A 70 20.79 -9.46 0.85
N ASP A 71 19.78 -8.66 1.16
CA ASP A 71 19.88 -7.28 1.58
C ASP A 71 19.95 -7.24 3.10
N ALA A 72 20.85 -6.48 3.68
CA ALA A 72 21.00 -6.42 5.13
C ALA A 72 21.28 -4.99 5.59
N GLY A 73 20.78 -4.63 6.77
CA GLY A 73 21.05 -3.36 7.40
C GLY A 73 20.08 -2.26 6.97
N HIS A 74 20.59 -1.22 6.32
CA HIS A 74 19.82 -0.01 6.00
C HIS A 74 20.00 0.43 4.54
N ASP A 75 19.48 -0.36 3.60
CA ASP A 75 19.65 -0.09 2.16
C ASP A 75 18.59 0.89 1.58
N GLU A 76 18.57 2.11 2.13
CA GLU A 76 17.55 3.15 1.85
C GLU A 76 17.56 3.65 0.39
N TYR A 77 18.73 3.62 -0.29
CA TYR A 77 18.93 4.26 -1.60
C TYR A 77 19.19 3.26 -2.71
N TRP A 78 18.17 2.99 -3.52
CA TRP A 78 18.28 2.08 -4.66
C TRP A 78 18.24 2.83 -5.98
N SER A 79 19.12 2.47 -6.91
CA SER A 79 18.95 2.94 -8.28
C SER A 79 17.76 2.25 -8.94
N GLY A 80 17.14 2.91 -9.93
CA GLY A 80 16.06 2.28 -10.69
C GLY A 80 16.47 0.94 -11.34
N GLN A 81 17.71 0.86 -11.84
CA GLN A 81 18.22 -0.35 -12.47
C GLN A 81 18.61 -1.44 -11.45
N GLN A 82 19.10 -1.07 -10.27
CA GLN A 82 19.31 -2.03 -9.16
C GLN A 82 18.00 -2.73 -8.81
N ARG A 83 16.91 -1.98 -8.61
CA ARG A 83 15.58 -2.56 -8.37
C ARG A 83 15.14 -3.49 -9.50
N THR A 84 15.24 -3.01 -10.73
CA THR A 84 14.88 -3.78 -11.94
C THR A 84 15.63 -5.11 -11.99
N ASN A 85 16.92 -5.12 -11.65
CA ASN A 85 17.75 -6.31 -11.69
C ASN A 85 17.43 -7.30 -10.56
N VAL A 86 17.10 -6.81 -9.35
CA VAL A 86 16.67 -7.66 -8.24
C VAL A 86 15.30 -8.28 -8.51
N GLU A 87 14.35 -7.50 -9.04
CA GLU A 87 13.05 -8.01 -9.50
C GLU A 87 13.22 -9.07 -10.59
N ALA A 88 14.09 -8.83 -11.58
CA ALA A 88 14.39 -9.82 -12.62
C ALA A 88 15.01 -11.11 -12.05
N ALA A 89 15.88 -11.01 -11.03
CA ALA A 89 16.45 -12.17 -10.37
C ALA A 89 15.37 -12.99 -9.61
N ARG A 90 14.48 -12.32 -8.86
CA ARG A 90 13.32 -12.94 -8.23
C ARG A 90 12.45 -13.66 -9.25
N ASP A 91 12.13 -12.99 -10.35
CA ASP A 91 11.26 -13.52 -11.40
C ASP A 91 11.93 -14.66 -12.19
N ALA A 92 13.25 -14.79 -12.10
CA ALA A 92 14.03 -15.93 -12.60
C ALA A 92 14.22 -17.07 -11.57
N GLY A 93 13.67 -16.95 -10.35
CA GLY A 93 13.69 -17.99 -9.32
C GLY A 93 14.79 -17.83 -8.26
N VAL A 94 15.52 -16.71 -8.23
CA VAL A 94 16.45 -16.39 -7.14
C VAL A 94 15.64 -15.95 -5.92
N ASN A 95 15.85 -16.58 -4.77
CA ASN A 95 15.20 -16.18 -3.53
C ASN A 95 15.69 -14.80 -3.06
N LEU A 96 14.89 -14.07 -2.31
CA LEU A 96 15.29 -12.78 -1.73
C LEU A 96 15.12 -12.79 -0.21
N MET A 97 16.06 -12.16 0.50
CA MET A 97 15.96 -11.94 1.94
C MET A 97 16.32 -10.48 2.24
N PHE A 98 15.41 -9.75 2.87
CA PHE A 98 15.62 -8.38 3.31
C PHE A 98 15.74 -8.37 4.84
N TRP A 99 16.97 -8.38 5.33
CA TRP A 99 17.33 -8.20 6.75
C TRP A 99 17.46 -6.71 7.07
N SER A 100 16.47 -5.93 6.65
CA SER A 100 16.47 -4.47 6.65
C SER A 100 15.10 -3.93 7.06
N GLY A 101 15.08 -2.65 7.38
CA GLY A 101 13.90 -1.78 7.35
C GLY A 101 14.26 -0.50 6.58
N ASN A 102 13.27 0.22 6.07
CA ASN A 102 13.47 1.36 5.18
C ASN A 102 14.32 1.06 3.92
N GLU A 103 14.37 -0.19 3.48
CA GLU A 103 15.01 -0.54 2.21
C GLU A 103 14.19 -0.08 1.00
N VAL A 104 14.87 0.11 -0.15
CA VAL A 104 14.22 0.42 -1.44
C VAL A 104 13.36 1.69 -1.38
N TYR A 105 13.68 2.63 -0.48
CA TYR A 105 12.82 3.78 -0.22
C TYR A 105 13.06 4.92 -1.21
N TRP A 106 14.30 5.43 -1.30
CA TRP A 106 14.67 6.49 -2.24
C TRP A 106 15.11 5.91 -3.57
N ARG A 107 14.45 6.34 -4.66
CA ARG A 107 14.95 6.10 -6.00
C ARG A 107 16.12 7.04 -6.30
N THR A 108 17.20 6.45 -6.80
CA THR A 108 18.43 7.16 -7.20
C THR A 108 18.83 6.83 -8.64
N ARG A 109 19.87 7.50 -9.12
CA ARG A 109 20.58 7.15 -10.35
C ARG A 109 22.06 7.45 -10.25
N TRP A 110 22.83 6.80 -11.12
CA TRP A 110 24.28 6.95 -11.18
C TRP A 110 24.72 7.93 -12.25
N GLY A 111 25.64 8.82 -11.88
CA GLY A 111 26.35 9.73 -12.76
C GLY A 111 27.85 9.47 -12.76
N ASN A 112 28.51 10.10 -13.73
CA ASN A 112 29.97 10.10 -13.85
C ASN A 112 30.61 10.95 -12.76
N ALA A 113 31.91 10.75 -12.53
CA ALA A 113 32.71 11.62 -11.69
C ALA A 113 32.77 13.04 -12.25
N TYR A 114 32.81 14.04 -11.37
CA TYR A 114 33.05 15.45 -11.74
C TYR A 114 34.53 15.77 -11.99
N SER A 115 35.40 14.76 -12.02
CA SER A 115 36.81 14.88 -12.40
C SER A 115 36.99 14.83 -13.92
N ALA A 116 38.17 15.25 -14.40
CA ALA A 116 38.47 15.35 -15.83
C ALA A 116 38.42 14.01 -16.58
N ASP A 117 38.59 12.88 -15.88
CA ASP A 117 38.49 11.53 -16.45
C ASP A 117 37.05 11.06 -16.65
N GLY A 118 36.06 11.71 -16.03
CA GLY A 118 34.64 11.41 -16.19
C GLY A 118 34.27 9.97 -15.86
N THR A 119 35.00 9.32 -14.94
CA THR A 119 34.82 7.89 -14.64
C THR A 119 33.34 7.59 -14.30
N PRO A 120 32.68 6.64 -15.01
CA PRO A 120 31.27 6.30 -14.75
C PRO A 120 31.03 5.76 -13.34
N TYR A 121 29.77 5.87 -12.86
CA TYR A 121 29.32 5.31 -11.58
C TYR A 121 30.12 5.82 -10.36
N ARG A 122 30.38 7.13 -10.32
CA ARG A 122 31.10 7.78 -9.20
C ARG A 122 30.28 8.84 -8.48
N THR A 123 29.09 9.15 -8.98
CA THR A 123 28.18 10.13 -8.38
C THR A 123 26.80 9.49 -8.19
N LEU A 124 26.32 9.41 -6.96
CA LEU A 124 24.92 9.07 -6.66
C LEU A 124 24.08 10.34 -6.73
N ILE A 125 22.97 10.32 -7.46
CA ILE A 125 22.10 11.47 -7.68
C ILE A 125 20.71 11.16 -7.12
N SER A 126 20.19 12.07 -6.28
CA SER A 126 18.82 12.06 -5.81
C SER A 126 18.35 13.48 -5.51
N TYR A 127 17.28 13.91 -6.18
CA TYR A 127 16.66 15.20 -5.91
C TYR A 127 15.70 15.14 -4.72
N LYS A 128 15.41 13.94 -4.20
CA LYS A 128 14.37 13.66 -3.21
C LYS A 128 13.07 14.37 -3.61
N GLU A 129 12.59 14.09 -4.80
CA GLU A 129 11.47 14.84 -5.42
C GLU A 129 10.20 14.80 -4.58
N THR A 130 10.01 13.74 -3.80
CA THR A 130 8.94 13.65 -2.80
C THR A 130 8.97 14.80 -1.79
N TRP A 131 10.13 15.40 -1.55
CA TRP A 131 10.28 16.55 -0.69
C TRP A 131 9.99 17.89 -1.37
N GLY A 132 9.75 17.87 -2.69
CA GLY A 132 9.42 19.01 -3.50
C GLY A 132 7.98 19.49 -3.31
N PRO A 133 7.68 20.73 -3.75
CA PRO A 133 6.30 21.22 -3.83
C PRO A 133 5.42 20.31 -4.71
N PRO A 134 4.13 20.12 -4.39
CA PRO A 134 3.22 19.36 -5.25
C PRO A 134 3.20 19.87 -6.68
N GLY A 135 3.26 18.97 -7.66
CA GLY A 135 3.19 19.31 -9.09
C GLY A 135 4.47 19.88 -9.71
N VAL A 136 5.60 19.88 -8.97
CA VAL A 136 6.88 20.43 -9.44
C VAL A 136 7.96 19.35 -9.47
N SER A 137 8.48 19.06 -10.67
CA SER A 137 9.70 18.25 -10.85
C SER A 137 10.90 19.04 -10.36
N LEU A 138 11.72 18.44 -9.48
CA LEU A 138 12.98 19.04 -9.04
C LEU A 138 14.14 18.59 -9.93
N ASP A 139 14.03 17.42 -10.55
CA ASP A 139 15.06 16.91 -11.47
C ASP A 139 14.94 17.63 -12.83
N PRO A 140 15.99 18.34 -13.29
CA PRO A 140 15.99 19.04 -14.58
C PRO A 140 15.95 18.11 -15.80
N SER A 141 16.24 16.83 -15.63
CA SER A 141 16.13 15.78 -16.66
C SER A 141 14.81 15.01 -16.60
N ASN A 142 13.92 15.34 -15.66
CA ASN A 142 12.59 14.71 -15.51
C ASN A 142 12.65 13.18 -15.28
N GLU A 143 13.72 12.70 -14.64
CA GLU A 143 13.85 11.32 -14.16
C GLU A 143 13.48 11.25 -12.68
N TRP A 144 12.56 10.35 -12.32
CA TRP A 144 12.07 10.25 -10.94
C TRP A 144 13.18 9.89 -9.95
N THR A 145 13.46 10.75 -8.99
CA THR A 145 14.39 10.48 -7.88
C THR A 145 13.79 10.82 -6.50
N GLY A 146 12.47 10.69 -6.38
CA GLY A 146 11.75 10.69 -5.10
C GLY A 146 11.62 9.28 -4.51
N THR A 147 10.73 9.11 -3.53
CA THR A 147 10.46 7.78 -2.97
C THR A 147 9.79 6.89 -4.01
N PHE A 148 10.08 5.59 -3.98
CA PHE A 148 9.53 4.66 -4.95
C PHE A 148 7.99 4.61 -4.93
N ARG A 149 7.39 4.74 -3.75
CA ARG A 149 5.93 4.73 -3.54
C ARG A 149 5.16 5.96 -4.03
N ASP A 150 5.79 7.12 -4.15
CA ASP A 150 5.09 8.39 -4.37
C ASP A 150 4.56 8.51 -5.80
N PRO A 151 3.23 8.58 -6.01
CA PRO A 151 2.64 8.62 -7.35
C PRO A 151 2.44 10.06 -7.87
N ARG A 152 2.70 11.11 -7.08
CA ARG A 152 2.19 12.47 -7.35
C ARG A 152 2.62 13.08 -8.68
N LEU A 153 3.76 12.66 -9.22
CA LEU A 153 4.25 13.13 -10.53
C LEU A 153 4.23 12.03 -11.60
N SER A 154 3.65 10.85 -11.33
CA SER A 154 3.65 9.71 -12.26
C SER A 154 2.24 9.35 -12.74
N PRO A 155 2.01 9.31 -14.07
CA PRO A 155 2.76 9.97 -15.15
C PRO A 155 2.70 11.52 -15.07
N PRO A 156 3.67 12.28 -15.63
CA PRO A 156 4.67 11.87 -16.64
C PRO A 156 6.03 11.39 -16.11
N ALA A 157 6.34 11.50 -14.81
CA ALA A 157 7.61 11.04 -14.25
C ALA A 157 7.67 9.50 -14.24
N ILE A 158 8.75 8.94 -14.80
CA ILE A 158 8.94 7.50 -14.94
C ILE A 158 9.62 6.94 -13.70
N GLY A 159 8.96 5.99 -13.01
CA GLY A 159 9.54 5.20 -11.92
C GLY A 159 9.02 5.50 -10.50
N GLY A 160 8.01 6.37 -10.34
CA GLY A 160 7.26 6.54 -9.10
C GLY A 160 6.01 5.65 -9.05
N GLY A 161 5.27 5.68 -7.92
CA GLY A 161 4.05 4.87 -7.74
C GLY A 161 4.28 3.35 -7.67
N ASN A 162 5.50 2.92 -7.39
CA ASN A 162 5.91 1.53 -7.27
C ASN A 162 6.42 1.26 -5.84
N PRO A 163 5.54 1.09 -4.84
CA PRO A 163 5.95 1.01 -3.45
C PRO A 163 6.85 -0.21 -3.16
N GLU A 164 7.56 -0.13 -2.05
CA GLU A 164 8.56 -1.10 -1.58
C GLU A 164 7.92 -2.46 -1.31
N ASN A 165 6.71 -2.47 -0.72
CA ASN A 165 6.00 -3.71 -0.38
C ASN A 165 5.64 -4.57 -1.58
N SER A 166 5.55 -4.01 -2.79
CA SER A 166 5.37 -4.81 -4.01
C SER A 166 6.57 -5.72 -4.34
N LEU A 167 7.74 -5.44 -3.76
CA LEU A 167 8.93 -6.27 -3.83
C LEU A 167 9.20 -6.98 -2.50
N THR A 168 9.32 -6.24 -1.40
CA THR A 168 9.83 -6.79 -0.12
C THR A 168 8.71 -7.38 0.75
N GLY A 169 7.45 -7.10 0.43
CA GLY A 169 6.29 -7.43 1.28
C GLY A 169 6.05 -6.45 2.42
N GLN A 170 6.90 -5.43 2.58
CA GLN A 170 6.85 -4.46 3.66
C GLN A 170 7.14 -3.04 3.17
N LEU A 171 6.71 -2.05 3.95
CA LEU A 171 6.74 -0.66 3.57
C LEU A 171 7.14 0.20 4.77
N PHE A 172 8.19 1.00 4.62
CA PHE A 172 8.69 1.91 5.65
C PHE A 172 7.62 2.81 6.25
N LYS A 173 7.53 2.82 7.58
CA LYS A 173 6.52 3.60 8.31
C LYS A 173 7.02 4.26 9.58
N VAL A 174 8.12 3.82 10.19
CA VAL A 174 8.56 4.37 11.47
C VAL A 174 9.99 4.86 11.40
N ASP A 175 10.14 6.19 11.39
CA ASP A 175 11.39 6.95 11.34
C ASP A 175 11.93 7.23 12.76
N ASP A 176 12.23 6.18 13.54
CA ASP A 176 12.77 6.37 14.90
C ASP A 176 14.27 6.66 14.84
N VAL A 177 14.73 7.63 15.63
CA VAL A 177 16.14 8.02 15.69
C VAL A 177 17.00 7.13 16.62
N GLY A 178 16.58 5.87 16.83
CA GLY A 178 17.27 4.88 17.66
C GLY A 178 16.99 5.02 19.16
N GLY A 179 16.08 5.92 19.54
CA GLY A 179 15.76 6.20 20.94
C GLY A 179 14.81 5.17 21.57
N ASN A 180 14.02 4.46 20.76
CA ASN A 180 12.99 3.55 21.23
C ASN A 180 13.08 2.14 20.62
N LEU A 181 14.24 1.50 20.71
CA LEU A 181 14.39 0.13 20.20
C LEU A 181 13.49 -0.86 20.96
N GLY A 182 12.71 -1.62 20.19
CA GLY A 182 11.69 -2.55 20.67
C GLY A 182 12.12 -4.01 20.61
N ALA A 183 11.19 -4.91 20.98
CA ALA A 183 11.32 -6.34 20.78
C ALA A 183 10.21 -6.83 19.85
N ILE A 184 10.54 -7.78 18.98
CA ILE A 184 9.56 -8.44 18.12
C ILE A 184 8.82 -9.52 18.93
N LYS A 185 7.51 -9.59 18.75
CA LYS A 185 6.61 -10.55 19.40
C LYS A 185 6.04 -11.52 18.37
N VAL A 186 5.93 -12.78 18.77
CA VAL A 186 5.34 -13.87 17.99
C VAL A 186 4.17 -14.44 18.78
N ALA A 187 2.97 -14.35 18.22
CA ALA A 187 1.77 -14.89 18.85
C ALA A 187 1.72 -16.42 18.70
N TYR A 188 0.87 -17.07 19.49
CA TYR A 188 0.62 -18.50 19.37
C TYR A 188 0.18 -18.91 17.95
N ASP A 189 -0.65 -18.09 17.30
CA ASP A 189 -1.20 -18.39 15.98
C ASP A 189 -0.10 -18.45 14.90
N ASP A 190 1.00 -17.70 15.06
CA ASP A 190 2.15 -17.73 14.14
C ASP A 190 3.17 -18.82 14.52
N ALA A 191 3.03 -19.45 15.69
CA ALA A 191 4.09 -20.25 16.31
C ALA A 191 4.29 -21.62 15.65
N ASN A 192 3.24 -22.18 15.06
CA ASN A 192 3.23 -23.46 14.37
C ASN A 192 3.82 -23.38 12.95
N LEU A 193 4.02 -22.18 12.42
CA LEU A 193 4.60 -21.98 11.10
C LEU A 193 6.02 -22.56 11.06
N ARG A 194 6.36 -23.32 10.01
CA ARG A 194 7.67 -23.96 9.89
C ARG A 194 8.86 -23.01 9.98
N PHE A 195 8.68 -21.72 9.73
CA PHE A 195 9.72 -20.71 9.94
C PHE A 195 10.31 -20.80 11.37
N TRP A 196 9.47 -21.07 12.36
CA TRP A 196 9.82 -21.18 13.78
C TRP A 196 10.16 -22.59 14.25
N ARG A 197 10.22 -23.60 13.36
CA ARG A 197 10.58 -24.98 13.73
C ARG A 197 11.93 -25.06 14.44
N ASN A 198 12.13 -26.06 15.29
CA ASN A 198 13.37 -26.21 16.09
C ASN A 198 13.69 -25.03 17.04
N THR A 199 12.76 -24.11 17.28
CA THR A 199 12.91 -23.03 18.25
C THR A 199 12.00 -23.22 19.45
N SER A 200 12.20 -22.44 20.51
CA SER A 200 11.25 -22.40 21.62
C SER A 200 9.92 -21.73 21.27
N VAL A 201 9.84 -20.97 20.17
CA VAL A 201 8.59 -20.35 19.69
C VAL A 201 7.61 -21.44 19.26
N ALA A 202 8.06 -22.48 18.57
CA ALA A 202 7.20 -23.61 18.17
C ALA A 202 6.53 -24.37 19.32
N ASN A 203 6.96 -24.12 20.57
CA ASN A 203 6.39 -24.75 21.76
C ASN A 203 5.36 -23.87 22.51
N LEU A 204 5.03 -22.69 21.97
CA LEU A 204 4.01 -21.82 22.56
C LEU A 204 2.67 -22.57 22.70
N GLN A 205 1.97 -22.28 23.77
CA GLN A 205 0.62 -22.78 24.07
C GLN A 205 -0.43 -21.71 23.73
N PRO A 206 -1.70 -22.10 23.54
CA PRO A 206 -2.78 -21.14 23.26
C PRO A 206 -2.79 -19.95 24.23
N GLY A 207 -2.83 -18.73 23.68
CA GLY A 207 -2.80 -17.47 24.43
C GLY A 207 -1.41 -17.01 24.89
N GLN A 208 -0.34 -17.74 24.58
CA GLN A 208 1.03 -17.29 24.84
C GLN A 208 1.58 -16.42 23.72
N THR A 209 2.64 -15.68 24.04
CA THR A 209 3.38 -14.85 23.09
C THR A 209 4.86 -14.98 23.41
N ALA A 210 5.68 -15.31 22.42
CA ALA A 210 7.13 -15.19 22.56
C ALA A 210 7.54 -13.74 22.35
N THR A 211 8.46 -13.25 23.18
CA THR A 211 9.14 -11.97 22.96
C THR A 211 10.60 -12.27 22.63
N LEU A 212 11.07 -11.83 21.47
CA LEU A 212 12.47 -11.91 21.08
C LEU A 212 13.31 -10.96 21.94
N THR A 213 14.63 -11.06 21.88
CA THR A 213 15.49 -10.11 22.58
C THR A 213 15.14 -8.67 22.17
N LYS A 214 15.19 -7.76 23.14
CA LYS A 214 15.02 -6.33 22.89
C LYS A 214 16.12 -5.82 21.95
N ASN A 215 15.81 -4.75 21.23
CA ASN A 215 16.64 -4.00 20.30
C ASN A 215 16.59 -4.46 18.84
N TYR A 216 15.89 -5.56 18.54
CA TYR A 216 15.74 -6.02 17.15
C TYR A 216 14.73 -5.22 16.34
N LEU A 217 13.84 -4.47 16.98
CA LEU A 217 12.87 -3.60 16.29
C LEU A 217 13.32 -2.14 16.37
N GLY A 218 13.81 -1.62 15.24
CA GLY A 218 14.46 -0.31 15.11
C GLY A 218 15.77 -0.43 14.31
N TYR A 219 16.56 0.61 14.13
CA TYR A 219 16.31 2.06 14.29
C TYR A 219 15.06 2.49 13.50
N GLU A 220 15.00 2.15 12.22
CA GLU A 220 13.82 2.31 11.36
C GLU A 220 13.15 0.96 11.10
N TRP A 221 11.84 0.97 10.87
CA TRP A 221 11.09 -0.25 10.62
C TRP A 221 9.80 -0.06 9.84
N ASP A 222 9.31 -1.19 9.35
CA ASP A 222 8.32 -1.27 8.28
C ASP A 222 7.02 -1.95 8.74
N GLU A 223 5.94 -1.67 8.02
CA GLU A 223 4.64 -2.35 8.15
C GLU A 223 4.33 -3.18 6.91
N ALA A 224 3.42 -4.15 7.04
CA ALA A 224 2.80 -4.84 5.90
C ALA A 224 1.29 -4.46 5.81
N PRO A 225 0.96 -3.27 5.27
CA PRO A 225 -0.40 -2.76 5.22
C PRO A 225 -1.19 -3.31 4.02
N ASP A 226 -2.47 -3.64 4.18
CA ASP A 226 -3.39 -3.96 3.07
C ASP A 226 -3.65 -2.70 2.22
N ASN A 227 -2.77 -2.47 1.23
CA ASN A 227 -2.77 -1.26 0.41
C ASN A 227 -2.94 -1.55 -1.09
N GLY A 228 -3.18 -2.82 -1.46
CA GLY A 228 -3.34 -3.27 -2.84
C GLY A 228 -2.04 -3.49 -3.61
N PHE A 229 -0.88 -3.31 -2.97
CA PHE A 229 0.44 -3.63 -3.53
C PHE A 229 1.08 -4.85 -2.86
N ASP A 230 0.41 -5.45 -1.89
CA ASP A 230 0.90 -6.64 -1.20
C ASP A 230 1.07 -7.82 -2.17
N PRO A 231 2.19 -8.55 -2.11
CA PRO A 231 2.38 -9.74 -2.90
C PRO A 231 1.31 -10.79 -2.60
N ALA A 232 0.87 -11.50 -3.63
CA ALA A 232 -0.15 -12.53 -3.49
C ALA A 232 0.28 -13.61 -2.48
N GLY A 233 -0.55 -13.87 -1.47
CA GLY A 233 -0.29 -14.91 -0.48
C GLY A 233 0.79 -14.54 0.53
N LEU A 234 0.98 -13.25 0.81
CA LEU A 234 1.88 -12.78 1.86
C LEU A 234 1.48 -13.37 3.22
N VAL A 235 2.41 -14.08 3.85
CA VAL A 235 2.27 -14.62 5.20
C VAL A 235 2.99 -13.71 6.19
N LYS A 236 2.33 -13.40 7.30
CA LYS A 236 2.92 -12.70 8.44
C LYS A 236 3.43 -13.75 9.43
N LEU A 237 4.71 -13.68 9.80
CA LEU A 237 5.38 -14.65 10.67
C LEU A 237 5.48 -14.17 12.13
N SER A 238 5.10 -12.92 12.37
CA SER A 238 5.07 -12.27 13.68
C SER A 238 4.18 -11.03 13.61
N SER A 239 3.79 -10.47 14.76
CA SER A 239 3.04 -9.22 14.82
C SER A 239 3.35 -8.44 16.10
N THR A 240 3.80 -7.19 15.95
CA THR A 240 4.15 -6.30 17.07
C THR A 240 3.56 -4.91 16.85
N THR A 241 2.56 -4.55 17.64
CA THR A 241 1.99 -3.19 17.62
C THR A 241 2.58 -2.33 18.74
N LEU A 242 3.09 -1.15 18.40
CA LEU A 242 3.64 -0.17 19.32
C LEU A 242 3.09 1.24 19.04
N PRO A 243 2.83 2.07 20.07
CA PRO A 243 2.63 3.49 19.89
C PRO A 243 3.97 4.14 19.53
N VAL A 244 3.99 4.95 18.48
CA VAL A 244 5.17 5.70 18.02
C VAL A 244 4.82 7.16 17.79
N THR A 245 5.82 8.04 17.83
CA THR A 245 5.66 9.48 17.53
C THR A 245 6.32 9.90 16.21
N THR A 246 6.90 8.93 15.50
CA THR A 246 7.67 9.11 14.27
C THR A 246 7.06 8.35 13.09
N TYR A 247 5.75 8.09 13.14
CA TYR A 247 5.03 7.42 12.07
C TYR A 247 4.95 8.29 10.83
N LEU A 248 5.29 7.75 9.66
CA LEU A 248 5.23 8.46 8.40
C LEU A 248 3.77 8.65 7.92
N LEU A 249 3.36 9.92 7.85
CA LEU A 249 1.98 10.35 7.54
C LEU A 249 1.76 10.67 6.06
N ASP A 250 2.83 10.78 5.28
CA ASP A 250 2.80 11.07 3.85
C ASP A 250 3.76 10.16 3.08
N TYR A 251 4.13 10.54 1.86
CA TYR A 251 5.03 9.74 1.03
C TYR A 251 6.51 9.89 1.39
N GLY A 252 6.90 10.74 2.35
CA GLY A 252 8.26 10.70 2.88
C GLY A 252 8.82 11.92 3.60
N ASN A 253 7.99 12.83 4.09
CA ASN A 253 8.40 14.14 4.58
C ASN A 253 7.84 14.49 5.97
N THR A 254 6.72 13.88 6.35
CA THR A 254 5.96 14.28 7.53
C THR A 254 5.77 13.09 8.44
N THR A 255 6.22 13.22 9.69
CA THR A 255 6.02 12.22 10.73
C THR A 255 5.06 12.72 11.83
N GLY A 256 4.44 11.80 12.55
CA GLY A 256 3.60 12.09 13.70
C GLY A 256 3.24 10.84 14.50
N SER A 257 2.26 10.95 15.40
CA SER A 257 1.90 9.85 16.28
C SER A 257 0.92 8.86 15.66
N ALA A 258 1.17 7.55 15.81
CA ALA A 258 0.26 6.47 15.44
C ALA A 258 0.52 5.21 16.30
N ASN A 259 -0.39 4.23 16.21
CA ASN A 259 -0.06 2.85 16.60
C ASN A 259 0.40 2.13 15.34
N ALA A 260 1.67 1.75 15.29
CA ALA A 260 2.28 1.10 14.16
C ALA A 260 2.43 -0.40 14.42
N THR A 261 2.26 -1.24 13.41
CA THR A 261 2.31 -2.71 13.50
C THR A 261 3.38 -3.30 12.59
N HIS A 262 4.46 -3.74 13.20
CA HIS A 262 5.54 -4.49 12.56
C HIS A 262 5.13 -5.95 12.35
N ASN A 263 5.50 -6.53 11.21
CA ASN A 263 5.33 -7.95 10.91
C ASN A 263 6.60 -8.47 10.24
N LEU A 264 7.15 -9.62 10.63
CA LEU A 264 8.00 -10.40 9.71
C LEU A 264 7.12 -10.93 8.57
N THR A 265 7.63 -10.96 7.34
CA THR A 265 6.83 -11.39 6.18
C THR A 265 7.54 -12.43 5.31
N LEU A 266 6.76 -13.28 4.66
CA LEU A 266 7.24 -14.26 3.69
C LEU A 266 6.18 -14.47 2.60
N TYR A 267 6.60 -14.46 1.34
CA TYR A 267 5.74 -14.85 0.21
C TYR A 267 6.52 -15.66 -0.82
N ARG A 268 5.79 -16.28 -1.75
CA ARG A 268 6.34 -16.98 -2.90
C ARG A 268 5.99 -16.23 -4.18
N ALA A 269 7.00 -15.77 -4.90
CA ALA A 269 6.84 -15.16 -6.20
C ALA A 269 6.34 -16.19 -7.24
N PRO A 270 5.72 -15.76 -8.36
CA PRO A 270 5.26 -16.67 -9.42
C PRO A 270 6.34 -17.59 -10.00
N SER A 271 7.61 -17.18 -9.92
CA SER A 271 8.78 -17.97 -10.31
C SER A 271 9.10 -19.15 -9.38
N GLY A 272 8.46 -19.20 -8.20
CA GLY A 272 8.76 -20.13 -7.12
C GLY A 272 9.74 -19.59 -6.08
N ALA A 273 10.40 -18.45 -6.33
CA ALA A 273 11.30 -17.80 -5.38
C ALA A 273 10.57 -17.42 -4.07
N LEU A 274 11.19 -17.72 -2.94
CA LEU A 274 10.77 -17.21 -1.64
C LEU A 274 11.35 -15.80 -1.43
N VAL A 275 10.54 -14.91 -0.86
CA VAL A 275 10.95 -13.56 -0.49
C VAL A 275 10.59 -13.31 0.97
N PHE A 276 11.62 -13.12 1.78
CA PHE A 276 11.50 -12.84 3.21
C PHE A 276 11.81 -11.37 3.51
N GLY A 277 10.99 -10.75 4.35
CA GLY A 277 11.20 -9.39 4.83
C GLY A 277 11.23 -9.35 6.37
N ALA A 278 12.33 -8.82 6.93
CA ALA A 278 12.48 -8.61 8.36
C ALA A 278 11.82 -7.30 8.84
N GLY A 279 11.75 -6.28 7.99
CA GLY A 279 11.10 -4.99 8.23
C GLY A 279 11.67 -4.21 9.40
N THR A 280 12.97 -4.34 9.66
CA THR A 280 13.68 -3.65 10.73
C THR A 280 15.18 -3.64 10.44
N VAL A 281 15.83 -2.48 10.62
CA VAL A 281 17.26 -2.30 10.33
C VAL A 281 18.14 -3.24 11.17
N TYR A 282 17.76 -3.51 12.41
CA TYR A 282 18.58 -4.28 13.37
C TYR A 282 18.22 -5.76 13.49
N TRP A 283 17.64 -6.37 12.44
CA TRP A 283 17.36 -7.81 12.43
C TRP A 283 18.62 -8.66 12.67
N THR A 284 19.73 -8.28 12.04
CA THR A 284 21.03 -8.97 12.07
C THR A 284 21.69 -9.02 13.45
N TRP A 285 21.32 -8.12 14.38
CA TRP A 285 21.80 -8.18 15.77
C TRP A 285 21.34 -9.45 16.49
N GLY A 286 20.26 -10.09 16.01
CA GLY A 286 19.85 -11.40 16.49
C GLY A 286 20.80 -12.54 16.08
N LEU A 287 21.60 -12.33 15.05
CA LEU A 287 22.51 -13.34 14.48
C LEU A 287 23.90 -13.31 15.12
N SER A 288 24.43 -12.12 15.40
CA SER A 288 25.72 -11.92 16.10
C SER A 288 25.67 -10.67 16.98
N ASP A 289 26.34 -10.72 18.13
CA ASP A 289 26.56 -9.58 19.04
C ASP A 289 27.79 -8.74 18.64
N ASN A 290 28.44 -9.07 17.53
CA ASN A 290 29.58 -8.36 16.99
C ASN A 290 29.13 -7.25 16.05
N HIS A 291 28.78 -6.10 16.62
CA HIS A 291 28.35 -4.91 15.90
C HIS A 291 28.69 -3.64 16.71
N ASP A 292 28.67 -2.48 16.05
CA ASP A 292 28.76 -1.19 16.71
C ASP A 292 27.39 -0.78 17.32
N ASN A 293 27.35 0.32 18.07
CA ASN A 293 26.20 0.84 18.84
C ASN A 293 25.85 0.03 20.11
N GLU A 294 24.56 -0.08 20.47
CA GLU A 294 24.11 -0.66 21.73
C GLU A 294 24.35 -2.17 21.79
N ALA A 295 25.17 -2.61 22.74
CA ALA A 295 25.42 -4.04 22.97
C ALA A 295 24.10 -4.83 23.10
N THR A 296 23.87 -5.74 22.17
CA THR A 296 22.63 -6.51 22.07
C THR A 296 22.96 -8.01 22.01
N PRO A 297 22.42 -8.84 22.91
CA PRO A 297 22.66 -10.28 22.86
C PRO A 297 22.10 -10.92 21.59
N THR A 298 22.74 -11.99 21.11
CA THR A 298 22.17 -12.86 20.06
C THR A 298 20.92 -13.60 20.55
N ASP A 299 20.10 -14.08 19.62
CA ASP A 299 18.91 -14.90 19.94
C ASP A 299 18.93 -16.23 19.17
N PRO A 300 19.02 -17.39 19.85
CA PRO A 300 19.04 -18.69 19.18
C PRO A 300 17.77 -18.96 18.37
N ARG A 301 16.64 -18.32 18.69
CA ARG A 301 15.39 -18.43 17.91
C ARG A 301 15.55 -17.75 16.55
N VAL A 302 16.18 -16.57 16.51
CA VAL A 302 16.46 -15.81 15.27
C VAL A 302 17.48 -16.56 14.41
N GLN A 303 18.58 -17.01 15.03
CA GLN A 303 19.60 -17.79 14.34
C GLN A 303 19.02 -19.07 13.73
N GLN A 304 18.23 -19.82 14.50
CA GLN A 304 17.59 -21.04 14.00
C GLN A 304 16.54 -20.75 12.92
N ALA A 305 15.77 -19.66 13.04
CA ALA A 305 14.80 -19.27 12.00
C ALA A 305 15.50 -18.95 10.66
N MET A 306 16.69 -18.34 10.67
CA MET A 306 17.47 -18.14 9.44
C MET A 306 18.02 -19.45 8.87
N VAL A 307 18.46 -20.39 9.70
CA VAL A 307 18.82 -21.75 9.24
C VAL A 307 17.63 -22.45 8.59
N ASN A 308 16.45 -22.33 9.20
CA ASN A 308 15.20 -22.91 8.69
C ASN A 308 14.84 -22.32 7.32
N LEU A 309 14.83 -20.99 7.20
CA LEU A 309 14.49 -20.30 5.96
C LEU A 309 15.50 -20.59 4.84
N LEU A 310 16.80 -20.54 5.13
CA LEU A 310 17.84 -20.89 4.16
C LEU A 310 17.69 -22.33 3.66
N ALA A 311 17.33 -23.27 4.55
CA ALA A 311 17.03 -24.64 4.15
C ALA A 311 15.81 -24.74 3.22
N ASP A 312 14.74 -23.99 3.48
CA ASP A 312 13.57 -23.90 2.60
C ASP A 312 13.90 -23.23 1.24
N MET A 313 14.94 -22.39 1.20
CA MET A 313 15.53 -21.84 -0.03
C MET A 313 16.56 -22.79 -0.69
N GLY A 314 16.72 -24.01 -0.17
CA GLY A 314 17.65 -25.02 -0.72
C GLY A 314 19.12 -24.74 -0.45
N ILE A 315 19.43 -23.98 0.60
CA ILE A 315 20.78 -23.58 1.02
C ILE A 315 21.09 -24.26 2.35
N GLN A 316 22.28 -24.84 2.46
CA GLN A 316 22.74 -25.54 3.65
C GLN A 316 24.06 -24.94 4.14
N PRO A 317 24.26 -24.84 5.46
CA PRO A 317 25.53 -24.38 6.02
C PRO A 317 26.62 -25.43 5.81
N GLY A 318 27.85 -25.00 5.52
CA GLY A 318 29.03 -25.87 5.50
C GLY A 318 29.48 -26.29 6.91
N THR A 319 29.23 -25.45 7.91
CA THR A 319 29.47 -25.72 9.33
C THR A 319 28.36 -25.12 10.15
N LEU A 320 27.84 -25.80 11.18
CA LEU A 320 26.77 -25.23 12.00
C LEU A 320 27.28 -24.95 13.41
N GLN A 321 27.09 -23.73 13.90
CA GLN A 321 27.46 -23.38 15.27
C GLN A 321 26.68 -24.22 16.29
N SER A 322 27.27 -24.42 17.47
CA SER A 322 26.67 -25.22 18.53
C SER A 322 25.33 -24.66 19.00
N GLY A 323 24.35 -25.53 19.24
CA GLY A 323 23.02 -25.13 19.73
C GLY A 323 21.99 -24.91 18.63
N LEU A 324 22.40 -24.88 17.35
CA LEU A 324 21.50 -24.91 16.21
C LEU A 324 21.32 -26.34 15.66
N THR A 325 20.19 -26.56 15.02
CA THR A 325 19.82 -27.82 14.37
C THR A 325 19.77 -27.62 12.86
N ALA A 326 20.41 -28.52 12.11
CA ALA A 326 20.32 -28.50 10.65
C ALA A 326 18.86 -28.71 10.21
N ALA A 327 18.38 -27.86 9.29
CA ALA A 327 17.03 -27.91 8.77
C ALA A 327 17.02 -28.48 7.35
N THR A 328 15.87 -29.01 6.93
CA THR A 328 15.61 -29.45 5.56
C THR A 328 14.53 -28.58 4.93
N ALA A 329 14.54 -28.52 3.61
CA ALA A 329 13.47 -27.88 2.84
C ALA A 329 12.14 -28.59 3.06
N SER A 330 11.03 -27.86 2.95
CA SER A 330 9.71 -28.48 2.91
C SER A 330 9.59 -29.53 1.81
N SER A 331 9.00 -30.67 2.15
CA SER A 331 8.53 -31.66 1.18
C SER A 331 7.08 -31.43 0.76
N ASP A 332 6.44 -30.43 1.34
CA ASP A 332 5.06 -30.07 1.02
C ASP A 332 5.02 -29.09 -0.15
N HIS A 333 4.39 -29.55 -1.23
CA HIS A 333 4.15 -28.81 -2.46
C HIS A 333 2.67 -28.77 -2.83
N THR A 334 1.79 -29.22 -1.92
CA THR A 334 0.35 -29.28 -2.17
C THR A 334 -0.26 -28.00 -1.64
N ALA A 335 -0.84 -27.19 -2.52
CA ALA A 335 -1.54 -25.99 -2.06
C ALA A 335 -2.76 -26.36 -1.19
N PRO A 336 -3.07 -25.54 -0.17
CA PRO A 336 -4.26 -25.75 0.67
C PRO A 336 -5.54 -25.48 -0.13
N THR A 337 -6.68 -25.74 0.50
CA THR A 337 -8.01 -25.43 -0.05
C THR A 337 -8.83 -24.60 0.92
N SER A 338 -9.66 -23.69 0.40
CA SER A 338 -10.57 -22.87 1.19
C SER A 338 -12.03 -22.97 0.72
N THR A 339 -12.96 -22.76 1.65
CA THR A 339 -14.40 -22.80 1.42
C THR A 339 -15.05 -21.53 1.92
N ILE A 340 -16.12 -21.08 1.24
CA ILE A 340 -16.78 -19.80 1.53
C ILE A 340 -18.22 -20.05 1.96
N THR A 341 -18.61 -19.40 3.05
CA THR A 341 -19.98 -19.23 3.52
C THR A 341 -20.33 -17.73 3.50
N VAL A 342 -21.29 -17.38 2.65
CA VAL A 342 -21.80 -16.00 2.48
C VAL A 342 -23.28 -16.04 2.10
N PRO A 343 -24.12 -15.08 2.52
CA PRO A 343 -25.50 -15.00 2.07
C PRO A 343 -25.59 -14.78 0.55
N GLY A 344 -26.52 -15.46 -0.13
CA GLY A 344 -26.73 -15.29 -1.58
C GLY A 344 -27.33 -13.94 -1.96
N THR A 345 -27.93 -13.21 -1.01
CA THR A 345 -28.48 -11.87 -1.23
C THR A 345 -28.25 -11.00 -0.01
N VAL A 346 -27.80 -9.76 -0.23
CA VAL A 346 -27.53 -8.76 0.82
C VAL A 346 -28.01 -7.37 0.37
N ALA A 347 -28.05 -6.38 1.27
CA ALA A 347 -28.42 -5.01 0.93
C ALA A 347 -27.18 -4.12 0.80
N ALA A 348 -27.19 -3.18 -0.15
CA ALA A 348 -26.16 -2.16 -0.25
C ALA A 348 -26.09 -1.32 1.05
N GLY A 349 -24.88 -1.04 1.52
CA GLY A 349 -24.59 -0.37 2.79
C GLY A 349 -24.64 -1.26 4.02
N SER A 350 -25.09 -2.52 3.91
CA SER A 350 -25.09 -3.46 5.04
C SER A 350 -23.70 -4.05 5.28
N THR A 351 -23.33 -4.23 6.55
CA THR A 351 -22.13 -4.98 6.93
C THR A 351 -22.42 -6.49 6.86
N VAL A 352 -21.62 -7.19 6.07
CA VAL A 352 -21.74 -8.63 5.80
C VAL A 352 -20.47 -9.32 6.31
N THR A 353 -20.64 -10.34 7.15
CA THR A 353 -19.53 -11.23 7.51
C THR A 353 -19.48 -12.38 6.51
N ILE A 354 -18.42 -12.42 5.71
CA ILE A 354 -18.03 -13.59 4.93
C ILE A 354 -17.22 -14.48 5.87
N SER A 355 -17.46 -15.78 5.84
CA SER A 355 -16.75 -16.75 6.70
C SER A 355 -16.40 -17.99 5.90
N GLY A 356 -15.53 -18.83 6.46
CA GLY A 356 -15.15 -20.05 5.78
C GLY A 356 -14.23 -20.93 6.61
N THR A 357 -13.81 -22.01 5.97
CA THR A 357 -12.75 -22.87 6.50
C THR A 357 -11.65 -23.05 5.47
N ALA A 358 -10.43 -23.28 5.93
CA ALA A 358 -9.29 -23.66 5.11
C ALA A 358 -8.67 -24.95 5.68
N ALA A 359 -8.14 -25.78 4.79
CA ALA A 359 -7.50 -27.03 5.16
C ALA A 359 -6.30 -27.31 4.25
N ASP A 360 -5.20 -27.72 4.87
CA ASP A 360 -4.06 -28.27 4.17
C ASP A 360 -4.06 -29.81 4.28
N THR A 361 -3.75 -30.47 3.16
CA THR A 361 -3.61 -31.93 3.07
C THR A 361 -2.20 -32.35 2.65
N GLY A 362 -1.32 -31.37 2.38
CA GLY A 362 0.09 -31.56 2.05
C GLY A 362 0.96 -31.91 3.26
N GLY A 363 0.50 -31.53 4.46
CA GLY A 363 1.11 -31.89 5.74
C GLY A 363 1.64 -30.70 6.54
N GLY A 364 1.42 -29.48 6.05
CA GLY A 364 1.60 -28.22 6.76
C GLY A 364 0.37 -27.75 7.53
N VAL A 365 0.37 -26.46 7.87
CA VAL A 365 -0.72 -25.74 8.54
C VAL A 365 -1.15 -24.54 7.69
N ILE A 366 -2.37 -24.03 7.90
CA ILE A 366 -2.79 -22.80 7.23
C ILE A 366 -2.06 -21.62 7.86
N ALA A 367 -1.46 -20.78 7.01
CA ALA A 367 -0.68 -19.62 7.43
C ALA A 367 -1.40 -18.30 7.18
N SER A 368 -2.27 -18.25 6.17
CA SER A 368 -3.17 -17.11 5.94
C SER A 368 -4.30 -17.47 4.98
N VAL A 369 -5.35 -16.63 4.98
CA VAL A 369 -6.43 -16.67 3.98
C VAL A 369 -6.66 -15.27 3.44
N GLU A 370 -6.85 -15.17 2.13
CA GLU A 370 -7.25 -13.94 1.46
C GLU A 370 -8.65 -14.08 0.85
N VAL A 371 -9.39 -12.99 0.84
CA VAL A 371 -10.74 -12.88 0.29
C VAL A 371 -10.78 -11.82 -0.80
N SER A 372 -11.43 -12.16 -1.90
CA SER A 372 -11.76 -11.24 -2.97
C SER A 372 -13.27 -11.06 -3.05
N THR A 373 -13.72 -9.81 -3.17
CA THR A 373 -15.14 -9.48 -3.35
C THR A 373 -15.48 -9.06 -4.78
N ASP A 374 -14.49 -9.08 -5.67
CA ASP A 374 -14.55 -8.53 -7.03
C ASP A 374 -14.09 -9.53 -8.10
N ASN A 375 -14.33 -10.82 -7.85
CA ASN A 375 -14.00 -11.94 -8.75
C ASN A 375 -12.49 -12.18 -8.97
N GLY A 376 -11.67 -11.85 -7.96
CA GLY A 376 -10.24 -12.17 -7.92
C GLY A 376 -9.33 -11.06 -8.41
N ALA A 377 -9.82 -9.83 -8.50
CA ALA A 377 -9.05 -8.72 -9.03
C ALA A 377 -8.35 -7.91 -7.94
N SER A 378 -8.94 -7.79 -6.74
CA SER A 378 -8.25 -7.48 -5.50
C SER A 378 -8.42 -8.60 -4.49
N TRP A 379 -7.43 -8.73 -3.62
CA TRP A 379 -7.37 -9.73 -2.56
C TRP A 379 -7.02 -9.02 -1.26
N HIS A 380 -7.72 -9.35 -0.19
CA HIS A 380 -7.54 -8.74 1.13
C HIS A 380 -7.40 -9.84 2.19
N PRO A 381 -6.53 -9.68 3.19
CA PRO A 381 -6.36 -10.66 4.25
C PRO A 381 -7.65 -10.84 5.06
N ALA A 382 -7.98 -12.10 5.35
CA ALA A 382 -9.02 -12.47 6.30
C ALA A 382 -8.49 -12.44 7.74
N THR A 383 -9.39 -12.54 8.72
CA THR A 383 -9.05 -12.77 10.12
C THR A 383 -9.19 -14.25 10.44
N GLY A 384 -8.12 -14.86 10.95
CA GLY A 384 -8.02 -16.29 11.28
C GLY A 384 -7.58 -17.16 10.11
N ASP A 385 -7.20 -18.40 10.41
CA ASP A 385 -6.55 -19.32 9.47
C ASP A 385 -7.49 -20.48 9.06
N GLU A 386 -7.52 -21.59 9.80
CA GLU A 386 -8.39 -22.74 9.46
C GLU A 386 -9.87 -22.38 9.55
N ASN A 387 -10.23 -21.46 10.44
CA ASN A 387 -11.55 -20.84 10.52
C ASN A 387 -11.36 -19.34 10.37
N TRP A 388 -11.87 -18.80 9.27
CA TRP A 388 -11.58 -17.43 8.89
C TRP A 388 -12.85 -16.61 8.68
N THR A 389 -12.72 -15.30 8.85
CA THR A 389 -13.79 -14.33 8.59
C THR A 389 -13.27 -13.10 7.87
N TYR A 390 -14.13 -12.46 7.08
CA TYR A 390 -13.84 -11.20 6.41
C TYR A 390 -15.09 -10.30 6.45
N THR A 391 -14.90 -9.04 6.82
CA THR A 391 -15.98 -8.06 6.89
C THR A 391 -16.08 -7.29 5.59
N TRP A 392 -17.22 -7.36 4.94
CA TRP A 392 -17.50 -6.70 3.67
C TRP A 392 -18.71 -5.77 3.79
N GLN A 393 -18.63 -4.58 3.20
CA GLN A 393 -19.76 -3.63 3.15
C GLN A 393 -19.97 -3.18 1.69
N PRO A 394 -20.79 -3.88 0.88
CA PRO A 394 -21.02 -3.48 -0.50
C PRO A 394 -21.77 -2.16 -0.57
N ALA A 395 -21.24 -1.19 -1.31
CA ALA A 395 -21.88 0.11 -1.47
C ALA A 395 -22.93 0.17 -2.60
N ILE A 396 -22.92 -0.80 -3.53
CA ILE A 396 -23.64 -0.70 -4.81
C ILE A 396 -24.43 -1.99 -5.05
N ALA A 397 -25.67 -1.87 -5.54
CA ALA A 397 -26.43 -3.02 -5.99
C ALA A 397 -25.83 -3.64 -7.25
N GLY A 398 -25.86 -4.97 -7.34
CA GLY A 398 -25.26 -5.70 -8.43
C GLY A 398 -24.98 -7.15 -8.08
N THR A 399 -24.31 -7.85 -8.99
CA THR A 399 -23.88 -9.23 -8.79
C THR A 399 -22.38 -9.25 -8.53
N TYR A 400 -21.98 -9.81 -7.40
CA TYR A 400 -20.60 -9.93 -6.96
C TYR A 400 -20.21 -11.41 -6.94
N THR A 401 -18.95 -11.71 -7.27
CA THR A 401 -18.39 -13.06 -7.11
C THR A 401 -17.33 -13.02 -6.03
N ILE A 402 -17.66 -13.64 -4.90
CA ILE A 402 -16.78 -13.74 -3.75
C ILE A 402 -15.86 -14.95 -3.94
N ARG A 403 -14.55 -14.74 -3.80
CA ARG A 403 -13.55 -15.82 -3.85
C ARG A 403 -12.69 -15.79 -2.59
N SER A 404 -12.05 -16.92 -2.31
CA SER A 404 -11.06 -17.07 -1.25
C SER A 404 -9.87 -17.86 -1.79
N ARG A 405 -8.70 -17.67 -1.18
CA ARG A 405 -7.53 -18.52 -1.36
C ARG A 405 -6.74 -18.61 -0.05
N ALA A 406 -6.31 -19.80 0.31
CA ALA A 406 -5.45 -20.04 1.47
C ALA A 406 -3.97 -20.16 1.06
N VAL A 407 -3.10 -19.91 2.03
CA VAL A 407 -1.65 -20.17 1.96
C VAL A 407 -1.27 -21.08 3.12
N ASP A 408 -0.44 -22.08 2.87
CA ASP A 408 0.11 -22.94 3.92
C ASP A 408 1.45 -22.40 4.46
N ASP A 409 1.97 -23.01 5.52
CA ASP A 409 3.26 -22.65 6.12
C ASP A 409 4.48 -22.96 5.24
N SER A 410 4.29 -23.72 4.15
CA SER A 410 5.28 -23.95 3.09
C SER A 410 5.15 -22.94 1.95
N ILE A 411 4.26 -21.96 2.09
CA ILE A 411 4.00 -20.87 1.16
C ILE A 411 3.51 -21.39 -0.20
N ASN A 412 2.71 -22.47 -0.19
CA ASN A 412 1.94 -22.89 -1.36
C ASN A 412 0.62 -22.10 -1.36
N LEU A 413 0.36 -21.39 -2.47
CA LEU A 413 -0.84 -20.57 -2.63
C LEU A 413 -1.93 -21.36 -3.37
N GLU A 414 -3.12 -21.41 -2.77
CA GLU A 414 -4.30 -22.02 -3.39
C GLU A 414 -4.63 -21.34 -4.74
N THR A 415 -4.91 -22.15 -5.76
CA THR A 415 -5.63 -21.67 -6.94
C THR A 415 -7.11 -21.54 -6.58
N PRO A 416 -7.68 -20.31 -6.54
CA PRO A 416 -9.03 -20.11 -6.03
C PRO A 416 -10.08 -20.92 -6.78
N SER A 417 -11.07 -21.46 -6.05
CA SER A 417 -12.27 -22.03 -6.67
C SER A 417 -13.09 -20.97 -7.41
N ALA A 418 -14.15 -21.40 -8.11
CA ALA A 418 -15.06 -20.49 -8.83
C ALA A 418 -15.77 -19.46 -7.92
N GLY A 419 -15.72 -19.63 -6.60
CA GLY A 419 -16.29 -18.70 -5.63
C GLY A 419 -17.80 -18.88 -5.41
N ARG A 420 -18.43 -17.85 -4.83
CA ARG A 420 -19.87 -17.76 -4.54
C ARG A 420 -20.43 -16.46 -5.10
N THR A 421 -21.53 -16.55 -5.82
CA THR A 421 -22.24 -15.36 -6.33
C THR A 421 -23.14 -14.77 -5.25
N VAL A 422 -23.06 -13.46 -5.05
CA VAL A 422 -23.89 -12.69 -4.13
C VAL A 422 -24.63 -11.59 -4.90
N THR A 423 -25.94 -11.50 -4.71
CA THR A 423 -26.76 -10.41 -5.24
C THR A 423 -26.89 -9.31 -4.19
N VAL A 424 -26.36 -8.12 -4.48
CA VAL A 424 -26.55 -6.94 -3.65
C VAL A 424 -27.78 -6.19 -4.16
N THR A 425 -28.73 -5.94 -3.27
CA THR A 425 -29.97 -5.20 -3.53
C THR A 425 -29.87 -3.78 -3.00
N GLY A 426 -30.47 -2.79 -3.67
CA GLY A 426 -30.35 -1.37 -3.30
C GLY A 426 -30.23 -0.46 -4.53
N PRO A 427 -29.87 0.82 -4.35
CA PRO A 427 -29.58 1.69 -5.49
C PRO A 427 -28.41 1.12 -6.31
N THR A 428 -28.53 1.14 -7.63
CA THR A 428 -27.48 0.70 -8.58
C THR A 428 -26.35 1.73 -8.72
N TYR A 429 -26.35 2.78 -7.91
CA TYR A 429 -25.44 3.91 -7.95
C TYR A 429 -24.85 4.20 -6.57
N THR A 430 -23.63 4.73 -6.55
CA THR A 430 -22.99 5.39 -5.39
C THR A 430 -23.38 6.86 -5.34
N SER A 431 -23.49 7.39 -4.12
CA SER A 431 -23.70 8.82 -3.88
C SER A 431 -22.82 9.29 -2.71
N LEU A 432 -22.45 10.58 -2.68
CA LEU A 432 -21.60 11.19 -1.66
C LEU A 432 -22.24 11.16 -0.26
N PHE A 433 -23.55 11.39 -0.19
CA PHE A 433 -24.24 11.62 1.10
C PHE A 433 -25.21 10.52 1.50
N GLY A 434 -25.38 9.47 0.70
CA GLY A 434 -26.21 8.31 1.03
C GLY A 434 -27.62 8.70 1.46
N ALA A 435 -28.01 8.37 2.69
CA ALA A 435 -29.32 8.72 3.28
C ALA A 435 -29.26 9.90 4.27
N ALA A 436 -28.11 10.57 4.40
CA ALA A 436 -27.95 11.68 5.34
C ALA A 436 -28.88 12.85 5.03
N THR A 437 -29.16 13.68 6.04
CA THR A 437 -30.13 14.79 5.97
C THR A 437 -29.52 16.13 6.42
N PRO A 438 -29.99 17.27 5.90
CA PRO A 438 -29.56 18.61 6.30
C PRO A 438 -29.75 18.95 7.77
N ALA A 439 -28.82 19.75 8.32
CA ALA A 439 -28.98 20.35 9.64
C ALA A 439 -30.04 21.47 9.61
N VAL A 440 -30.06 22.26 8.53
CA VAL A 440 -31.07 23.29 8.28
C VAL A 440 -31.82 22.90 7.01
N VAL A 441 -33.06 22.43 7.17
CA VAL A 441 -33.87 22.01 6.02
C VAL A 441 -34.39 23.22 5.23
N ASN A 442 -34.73 24.32 5.91
CA ASN A 442 -35.33 25.51 5.30
C ASN A 442 -34.45 26.74 5.55
N THR A 443 -33.60 27.11 4.58
CA THR A 443 -32.84 28.36 4.62
C THR A 443 -33.73 29.51 4.17
N ASN A 444 -33.88 30.57 4.96
CA ASN A 444 -34.76 31.70 4.61
C ASN A 444 -34.11 32.64 3.58
N ASP A 445 -34.04 32.19 2.33
CA ASP A 445 -33.58 32.95 1.18
C ASP A 445 -34.48 32.64 -0.01
N ALA A 446 -35.28 33.59 -0.47
CA ALA A 446 -36.27 33.38 -1.52
C ALA A 446 -35.75 33.68 -2.95
N ALA A 447 -34.46 33.97 -3.10
CA ALA A 447 -33.89 34.30 -4.41
C ALA A 447 -33.70 33.06 -5.29
N ALA A 448 -33.87 33.23 -6.60
CA ALA A 448 -33.50 32.21 -7.57
C ALA A 448 -31.99 31.93 -7.49
N VAL A 449 -31.60 30.66 -7.40
CA VAL A 449 -30.23 30.25 -7.09
C VAL A 449 -29.90 28.88 -7.66
N GLU A 450 -28.69 28.74 -8.19
CA GLU A 450 -28.04 27.46 -8.50
C GLU A 450 -27.14 27.08 -7.32
N LEU A 451 -27.22 25.83 -6.85
CA LEU A 451 -26.51 25.31 -5.69
C LEU A 451 -25.84 23.99 -6.08
N GLY A 452 -24.64 23.70 -5.59
CA GLY A 452 -23.92 22.51 -6.04
C GLY A 452 -22.77 22.05 -5.15
N VAL A 453 -22.26 20.88 -5.52
CA VAL A 453 -21.13 20.19 -4.91
C VAL A 453 -20.09 19.91 -5.99
N LYS A 454 -18.82 20.19 -5.69
CA LYS A 454 -17.68 19.71 -6.47
C LYS A 454 -17.32 18.31 -6.02
N PHE A 455 -17.03 17.43 -6.96
CA PHE A 455 -16.66 16.05 -6.66
C PHE A 455 -15.68 15.50 -7.70
N GLN A 456 -15.00 14.43 -7.32
CA GLN A 456 -14.14 13.60 -8.16
C GLN A 456 -14.55 12.14 -7.98
N SER A 457 -14.27 11.31 -8.98
CA SER A 457 -14.33 9.86 -8.85
C SER A 457 -12.93 9.27 -9.01
N SER A 458 -12.51 8.34 -8.16
CA SER A 458 -11.24 7.62 -8.30
C SER A 458 -11.25 6.55 -9.40
N VAL A 459 -12.44 6.22 -9.93
CA VAL A 459 -12.61 5.24 -11.02
C VAL A 459 -13.45 5.84 -12.15
N ALA A 460 -13.27 5.31 -13.36
CA ALA A 460 -14.13 5.62 -14.48
C ALA A 460 -15.57 5.16 -14.20
N GLY A 461 -16.55 5.81 -14.82
CA GLY A 461 -17.94 5.44 -14.67
C GLY A 461 -18.87 6.44 -15.31
N THR A 462 -20.16 6.35 -15.02
CA THR A 462 -21.18 7.24 -15.56
C THR A 462 -22.04 7.83 -14.45
N VAL A 463 -22.38 9.11 -14.55
CA VAL A 463 -23.42 9.71 -13.71
C VAL A 463 -24.75 9.54 -14.44
N SER A 464 -25.67 8.76 -13.87
CA SER A 464 -27.00 8.56 -14.44
C SER A 464 -28.00 9.63 -14.04
N GLY A 465 -27.70 10.43 -13.02
CA GLY A 465 -28.63 11.43 -12.50
C GLY A 465 -28.08 12.28 -11.37
N ILE A 466 -28.90 13.24 -10.94
CA ILE A 466 -28.65 14.13 -9.81
C ILE A 466 -29.76 13.94 -8.81
N ARG A 467 -29.42 14.09 -7.53
CA ARG A 467 -30.37 14.18 -6.44
C ARG A 467 -30.12 15.43 -5.62
N PHE A 468 -31.16 16.00 -5.03
CA PHE A 468 -31.03 17.10 -4.07
C PHE A 468 -32.01 16.93 -2.91
N TYR A 469 -31.70 17.51 -1.75
CA TYR A 469 -32.60 17.49 -0.61
C TYR A 469 -33.54 18.69 -0.66
N LYS A 470 -34.83 18.42 -0.90
CA LYS A 470 -35.87 19.44 -1.04
C LYS A 470 -36.42 19.89 0.31
N SER A 471 -36.44 21.19 0.49
CA SER A 471 -37.16 21.92 1.53
C SER A 471 -38.66 21.93 1.25
N SER A 472 -39.49 21.96 2.30
CA SER A 472 -40.94 22.10 2.14
C SER A 472 -41.37 23.47 1.59
N LEU A 473 -40.47 24.46 1.62
CA LEU A 473 -40.71 25.81 1.11
C LEU A 473 -40.11 26.03 -0.29
N ASP A 474 -39.23 25.12 -0.75
CA ASP A 474 -38.68 25.13 -2.11
C ASP A 474 -39.71 24.52 -3.08
N THR A 475 -40.70 25.35 -3.43
CA THR A 475 -41.89 24.96 -4.21
C THR A 475 -41.75 25.23 -5.71
N GLY A 476 -40.53 25.59 -6.15
CA GLY A 476 -40.21 25.97 -7.50
C GLY A 476 -40.14 24.80 -8.47
N THR A 477 -39.85 25.11 -9.73
CA THR A 477 -39.41 24.09 -10.69
C THR A 477 -37.92 23.89 -10.52
N HIS A 478 -37.50 22.63 -10.36
CA HIS A 478 -36.09 22.29 -10.16
C HIS A 478 -35.48 21.71 -11.42
N THR A 479 -34.26 22.15 -11.74
CA THR A 479 -33.44 21.54 -12.78
C THR A 479 -32.10 21.13 -12.20
N GLY A 480 -31.57 19.99 -12.64
CA GLY A 480 -30.25 19.49 -12.25
C GLY A 480 -29.26 19.70 -13.38
N SER A 481 -28.00 19.98 -13.06
CA SER A 481 -26.93 20.14 -14.04
C SER A 481 -25.63 19.49 -13.59
N LEU A 482 -24.96 18.81 -14.53
CA LEU A 482 -23.61 18.30 -14.34
C LEU A 482 -22.65 19.13 -15.20
N TRP A 483 -21.53 19.54 -14.62
CA TRP A 483 -20.57 20.46 -15.22
C TRP A 483 -19.15 19.92 -15.19
N SER A 484 -18.35 20.25 -16.22
CA SER A 484 -16.90 20.10 -16.18
C SER A 484 -16.27 21.09 -15.19
N SER A 485 -15.01 20.86 -14.82
CA SER A 485 -14.20 21.81 -14.03
C SER A 485 -14.08 23.21 -14.67
N THR A 486 -14.22 23.29 -16.00
CA THR A 486 -14.15 24.54 -16.78
C THR A 486 -15.51 25.24 -16.93
N GLY A 487 -16.59 24.68 -16.36
CA GLY A 487 -17.93 25.26 -16.40
C GLY A 487 -18.75 24.93 -17.66
N THR A 488 -18.33 23.96 -18.45
CA THR A 488 -19.14 23.43 -19.56
C THR A 488 -20.26 22.55 -19.00
N ARG A 489 -21.52 22.81 -19.36
CA ARG A 489 -22.64 21.97 -18.96
C ARG A 489 -22.60 20.67 -19.76
N LEU A 490 -22.34 19.55 -19.09
CA LEU A 490 -22.23 18.22 -19.70
C LEU A 490 -23.60 17.58 -19.89
N ALA A 491 -24.50 17.78 -18.92
CA ALA A 491 -25.90 17.36 -19.03
C ALA A 491 -26.81 18.20 -18.12
N THR A 492 -28.11 18.18 -18.42
CA THR A 492 -29.14 18.80 -17.60
C THR A 492 -30.40 17.93 -17.58
N LEU A 493 -31.18 18.04 -16.51
CA LEU A 493 -32.43 17.32 -16.31
C LEU A 493 -33.44 18.21 -15.58
N THR A 494 -34.72 17.81 -15.61
CA THR A 494 -35.78 18.46 -14.84
C THR A 494 -36.31 17.46 -13.82
N PHE A 495 -36.43 17.88 -12.57
CA PHE A 495 -37.05 17.05 -11.54
C PHE A 495 -38.57 17.07 -11.74
N THR A 496 -39.18 15.89 -11.78
CA THR A 496 -40.63 15.71 -11.96
C THR A 496 -41.15 14.73 -10.91
N ASN A 497 -42.44 14.82 -10.58
CA ASN A 497 -43.08 13.99 -9.55
C ASN A 497 -42.40 14.05 -8.18
N GLU A 498 -41.91 15.24 -7.82
CA GLU A 498 -41.24 15.45 -6.54
C GLU A 498 -42.19 15.31 -5.35
N THR A 499 -41.65 14.89 -4.21
CA THR A 499 -42.38 14.92 -2.94
C THR A 499 -42.41 16.34 -2.35
N ALA A 500 -43.19 16.51 -1.27
CA ALA A 500 -43.27 17.79 -0.56
C ALA A 500 -41.95 18.21 0.08
N SER A 501 -41.12 17.26 0.52
CA SER A 501 -39.79 17.48 1.07
C SER A 501 -38.97 16.17 1.05
N GLY A 502 -37.67 16.28 1.30
CA GLY A 502 -36.73 15.16 1.32
C GLY A 502 -35.95 14.99 0.02
N TRP A 503 -35.21 13.89 -0.09
CA TRP A 503 -34.41 13.60 -1.28
C TRP A 503 -35.27 13.44 -2.53
N GLN A 504 -35.01 14.28 -3.53
CA GLN A 504 -35.53 14.15 -4.89
C GLN A 504 -34.46 13.58 -5.79
N THR A 505 -34.86 12.77 -6.76
CA THR A 505 -33.94 12.17 -7.74
C THR A 505 -34.48 12.41 -9.13
N ALA A 506 -33.59 12.59 -10.09
CA ALA A 506 -33.94 12.59 -11.50
C ALA A 506 -32.74 12.08 -12.31
N THR A 507 -33.03 11.48 -13.46
CA THR A 507 -32.02 10.88 -14.33
C THR A 507 -31.80 11.72 -15.58
N PHE A 508 -30.58 11.67 -16.11
CA PHE A 508 -30.29 12.19 -17.43
C PHE A 508 -30.88 11.26 -18.51
N THR A 509 -31.27 11.85 -19.65
CA THR A 509 -31.68 11.07 -20.83
C THR A 509 -30.56 10.19 -21.38
N SER A 510 -29.32 10.56 -21.12
CA SER A 510 -28.13 9.75 -21.40
C SER A 510 -27.14 9.92 -20.24
N PRO A 511 -26.67 8.82 -19.60
CA PRO A 511 -25.66 8.90 -18.57
C PRO A 511 -24.39 9.59 -19.07
N VAL A 512 -23.75 10.38 -18.20
CA VAL A 512 -22.53 11.14 -18.55
C VAL A 512 -21.31 10.38 -18.06
N THR A 513 -20.42 10.01 -18.98
CA THR A 513 -19.14 9.38 -18.63
C THR A 513 -18.22 10.37 -17.90
N LEU A 514 -17.64 9.91 -16.80
CA LEU A 514 -16.61 10.64 -16.05
C LEU A 514 -15.24 10.00 -16.28
N THR A 515 -14.24 10.84 -16.51
CA THR A 515 -12.82 10.49 -16.36
C THR A 515 -12.43 10.49 -14.89
N ALA A 516 -11.78 9.41 -14.43
CA ALA A 516 -11.24 9.30 -13.07
C ALA A 516 -10.26 10.45 -12.74
N GLY A 517 -10.23 10.87 -11.47
CA GLY A 517 -9.37 11.97 -10.98
C GLY A 517 -9.80 13.38 -11.40
N GLN A 518 -10.70 13.52 -12.36
CA GLN A 518 -11.17 14.84 -12.81
C GLN A 518 -12.23 15.41 -11.87
N THR A 519 -12.18 16.74 -11.66
CA THR A 519 -13.18 17.47 -10.89
C THR A 519 -14.38 17.84 -11.75
N TYR A 520 -15.57 17.54 -11.23
CA TYR A 520 -16.87 17.91 -11.80
C TYR A 520 -17.68 18.67 -10.75
N THR A 521 -18.71 19.39 -11.20
CA THR A 521 -19.71 20.00 -10.30
C THR A 521 -21.08 19.41 -10.61
N ALA A 522 -21.78 18.90 -9.60
CA ALA A 522 -23.20 18.59 -9.68
C ALA A 522 -23.99 19.69 -8.98
N SER A 523 -25.04 20.20 -9.63
CA SER A 523 -25.85 21.29 -9.10
C SER A 523 -27.34 21.09 -9.35
N TYR A 524 -28.16 21.81 -8.59
CA TYR A 524 -29.56 22.05 -8.92
C TYR A 524 -29.89 23.54 -8.86
N HIS A 525 -30.87 23.95 -9.66
CA HIS A 525 -31.44 25.28 -9.70
C HIS A 525 -32.85 25.29 -9.13
N THR A 526 -33.14 26.31 -8.32
CA THR A 526 -34.50 26.69 -7.92
C THR A 526 -34.76 28.15 -8.29
N ASN A 527 -35.98 28.45 -8.72
CA ASN A 527 -36.43 29.82 -8.98
C ASN A 527 -37.02 30.52 -7.75
N VAL A 528 -37.23 29.80 -6.64
CA VAL A 528 -37.86 30.32 -5.42
C VAL A 528 -36.99 30.23 -4.17
N GLY A 529 -35.78 29.66 -4.29
CA GLY A 529 -34.83 29.54 -3.18
C GLY A 529 -35.30 28.56 -2.12
N ASN A 530 -35.16 28.93 -0.84
CA ASN A 530 -35.57 28.17 0.33
C ASN A 530 -34.89 26.81 0.51
N TYR A 531 -33.65 26.70 0.02
CA TYR A 531 -32.86 25.48 -0.05
C TYR A 531 -32.39 24.94 1.31
N SER A 532 -31.98 23.67 1.33
CA SER A 532 -31.41 23.01 2.51
C SER A 532 -29.90 23.21 2.65
N THR A 533 -29.41 23.36 3.87
CA THR A 533 -27.99 23.63 4.16
C THR A 533 -27.46 22.89 5.39
N THR A 534 -26.15 22.68 5.39
CA THR A 534 -25.34 22.47 6.59
C THR A 534 -24.07 23.29 6.47
N ALA A 535 -23.90 24.32 7.29
CA ALA A 535 -22.68 25.15 7.32
C ALA A 535 -21.50 24.37 7.94
N ASN A 536 -20.26 24.78 7.61
CA ASN A 536 -19.02 24.16 8.10
C ASN A 536 -18.92 22.65 7.81
N TYR A 537 -19.52 22.18 6.72
CA TYR A 537 -19.60 20.76 6.41
C TYR A 537 -18.31 20.26 5.73
N PHE A 538 -17.83 20.98 4.71
CA PHE A 538 -16.62 20.61 3.97
C PHE A 538 -15.32 21.10 4.65
N THR A 539 -15.21 20.90 5.96
CA THR A 539 -13.97 21.18 6.73
C THR A 539 -12.88 20.12 6.51
N ALA A 540 -13.28 18.96 6.00
CA ALA A 540 -12.43 17.88 5.52
C ALA A 540 -13.03 17.29 4.23
N ASN A 541 -12.25 16.46 3.52
CA ASN A 541 -12.76 15.73 2.36
C ASN A 541 -13.90 14.81 2.81
N VAL A 542 -14.99 14.77 2.04
CA VAL A 542 -16.10 13.83 2.26
C VAL A 542 -16.02 12.76 1.19
N THR A 543 -15.80 11.51 1.60
CA THR A 543 -15.60 10.37 0.70
C THR A 543 -16.72 9.34 0.86
N SER A 544 -17.15 8.73 -0.25
CA SER A 544 -18.12 7.64 -0.28
C SER A 544 -17.85 6.75 -1.49
N GLY A 545 -17.31 5.55 -1.23
CA GLY A 545 -16.78 4.69 -2.28
C GLY A 545 -15.75 5.45 -3.13
N PRO A 546 -15.85 5.42 -4.48
CA PRO A 546 -14.91 6.14 -5.33
C PRO A 546 -15.13 7.67 -5.37
N LEU A 547 -16.23 8.18 -4.80
CA LEU A 547 -16.54 9.61 -4.86
C LEU A 547 -15.84 10.36 -3.73
N THR A 548 -15.21 11.50 -4.08
CA THR A 548 -14.64 12.45 -3.13
C THR A 548 -15.18 13.85 -3.39
N ALA A 549 -15.78 14.49 -2.39
CA ALA A 549 -16.03 15.92 -2.35
C ALA A 549 -14.89 16.61 -1.58
N PRO A 550 -14.06 17.45 -2.25
CA PRO A 550 -12.93 18.11 -1.59
C PRO A 550 -13.37 19.06 -0.47
N ALA A 551 -12.53 19.23 0.56
CA ALA A 551 -12.77 20.16 1.67
C ALA A 551 -12.82 21.63 1.22
N SER A 552 -11.77 22.08 0.52
CA SER A 552 -11.59 23.48 0.18
C SER A 552 -12.28 23.86 -1.13
N GLY A 553 -12.96 25.01 -1.14
CA GLY A 553 -13.62 25.57 -2.33
C GLY A 553 -14.85 24.79 -2.79
N ASN A 554 -15.48 24.04 -1.89
CA ASN A 554 -16.68 23.25 -2.14
C ASN A 554 -17.91 23.86 -1.46
N GLY A 555 -19.10 23.36 -1.78
CA GLY A 555 -20.34 24.05 -1.45
C GLY A 555 -20.45 25.31 -2.29
N VAL A 556 -20.85 25.16 -3.55
CA VAL A 556 -20.88 26.26 -4.51
C VAL A 556 -22.29 26.73 -4.82
N TYR A 557 -22.45 28.02 -5.09
CA TYR A 557 -23.72 28.60 -5.49
C TYR A 557 -23.55 29.75 -6.49
N ARG A 558 -24.67 30.15 -7.11
CA ARG A 558 -24.79 31.35 -7.94
C ARG A 558 -26.24 31.82 -8.01
N TYR A 559 -26.50 33.08 -7.66
CA TYR A 559 -27.84 33.67 -7.80
C TYR A 559 -28.22 33.96 -9.26
N GLY A 560 -29.53 33.99 -9.51
CA GLY A 560 -30.15 34.31 -10.80
C GLY A 560 -30.50 33.06 -11.61
N ASN A 561 -30.42 33.19 -12.94
CA ASN A 561 -30.68 32.08 -13.86
C ASN A 561 -29.61 30.99 -13.72
N SER A 562 -30.02 29.74 -13.94
CA SER A 562 -29.15 28.56 -13.92
C SER A 562 -27.89 28.76 -14.76
N ALA A 563 -26.72 28.73 -14.10
CA ALA A 563 -25.41 28.74 -14.73
C ALA A 563 -24.37 28.13 -13.78
N PHE A 564 -23.15 27.87 -14.28
CA PHE A 564 -22.09 27.23 -13.51
C PHE A 564 -21.81 27.97 -12.18
N PRO A 565 -21.97 27.31 -11.02
CA PRO A 565 -21.77 27.94 -9.72
C PRO A 565 -20.29 27.94 -9.32
N THR A 566 -19.76 29.12 -8.96
CA THR A 566 -18.35 29.31 -8.61
C THR A 566 -18.13 29.94 -7.23
N THR A 567 -19.16 30.52 -6.62
CA THR A 567 -19.07 31.19 -5.32
C THR A 567 -19.30 30.18 -4.21
N SER A 568 -18.63 30.31 -3.07
CA SER A 568 -18.85 29.46 -1.88
C SER A 568 -19.05 30.33 -0.65
N PHE A 569 -19.74 29.79 0.36
CA PHE A 569 -19.96 30.42 1.66
C PHE A 569 -19.87 29.37 2.77
N ASP A 570 -19.08 29.64 3.82
CA ASP A 570 -18.94 28.82 5.03
C ASP A 570 -18.78 27.31 4.81
N GLN A 571 -18.12 26.90 3.71
CA GLN A 571 -17.91 25.48 3.36
C GLN A 571 -19.24 24.68 3.43
N THR A 572 -20.33 25.31 2.98
CA THR A 572 -21.70 24.84 3.19
C THR A 572 -22.02 23.65 2.29
N ASN A 573 -22.60 22.58 2.84
CA ASN A 573 -23.25 21.56 2.01
C ASN A 573 -24.67 22.00 1.66
N TYR A 574 -24.94 22.15 0.35
CA TYR A 574 -26.26 22.46 -0.20
C TYR A 574 -27.08 21.21 -0.56
N TRP A 575 -26.61 20.03 -0.12
CA TRP A 575 -27.32 18.75 -0.23
C TRP A 575 -27.68 18.36 -1.66
N VAL A 576 -26.74 18.58 -2.57
CA VAL A 576 -26.77 18.11 -3.97
C VAL A 576 -25.84 16.94 -4.10
N ASP A 577 -26.25 15.88 -4.78
CA ASP A 577 -25.46 14.65 -4.88
C ASP A 577 -25.66 14.00 -6.25
N VAL A 578 -24.73 13.11 -6.62
CA VAL A 578 -24.72 12.39 -7.89
C VAL A 578 -25.22 10.97 -7.72
N MET A 579 -25.84 10.45 -8.77
CA MET A 579 -26.11 9.02 -8.93
C MET A 579 -25.00 8.45 -9.81
N PHE A 580 -23.85 8.14 -9.21
CA PHE A 580 -22.67 7.63 -9.94
C PHE A 580 -22.72 6.11 -10.03
N ASN A 581 -22.71 5.60 -11.26
CA ASN A 581 -22.53 4.18 -11.54
C ASN A 581 -21.07 4.02 -11.94
N PRO A 582 -20.18 3.54 -11.05
CA PRO A 582 -18.85 3.16 -11.50
C PRO A 582 -19.02 2.17 -12.64
N SER A 583 -18.14 2.24 -13.63
CA SER A 583 -18.11 1.16 -14.61
C SER A 583 -17.77 -0.10 -13.83
N ASN A 584 -18.77 -0.94 -13.58
CA ASN A 584 -18.57 -2.36 -13.28
C ASN A 584 -17.99 -2.95 -14.56
N ALA A 585 -16.73 -2.64 -14.86
CA ALA A 585 -15.91 -3.69 -15.41
C ALA A 585 -16.07 -4.81 -14.38
N ASN A 586 -16.50 -6.00 -14.80
CA ASN A 586 -15.88 -7.19 -14.24
C ASN A 586 -14.43 -6.80 -14.06
N ASN A 587 -13.94 -6.75 -12.82
CA ASN A 587 -12.67 -6.13 -12.50
C ASN A 587 -11.60 -6.92 -13.27
N THR A 588 -11.37 -6.52 -14.51
CA THR A 588 -10.32 -7.04 -15.35
C THR A 588 -9.12 -6.33 -14.82
N ALA A 589 -8.11 -7.14 -14.46
CA ALA A 589 -6.79 -6.64 -14.12
C ALA A 589 -6.46 -5.44 -15.02
N PRO A 590 -5.83 -4.37 -14.50
CA PRO A 590 -5.29 -3.33 -15.36
C PRO A 590 -4.55 -4.04 -16.47
N THR A 591 -5.06 -3.92 -17.70
CA THR A 591 -4.36 -4.46 -18.85
C THR A 591 -3.18 -3.52 -18.95
N ALA A 592 -1.99 -4.00 -18.59
CA ALA A 592 -0.78 -3.41 -19.10
C ALA A 592 -0.94 -3.45 -20.62
N VAL A 593 -1.36 -2.32 -21.20
CA VAL A 593 -1.24 -2.14 -22.63
C VAL A 593 0.27 -2.18 -22.80
N ALA A 594 0.78 -3.27 -23.39
CA ALA A 594 2.15 -3.29 -23.85
C ALA A 594 2.33 -1.97 -24.61
N ASP A 595 3.21 -1.11 -24.11
CA ASP A 595 3.57 0.09 -24.84
C ASP A 595 4.07 -0.40 -26.19
N ALA A 596 3.36 -0.06 -27.27
CA ALA A 596 3.77 -0.37 -28.62
C ALA A 596 4.92 0.57 -29.04
N GLY A 597 5.82 0.87 -28.11
CA GLY A 597 7.13 1.45 -28.35
C GLY A 597 8.05 0.32 -28.78
N ASP A 598 8.48 0.36 -30.04
CA ASP A 598 9.31 -0.63 -30.71
C ASP A 598 10.34 -1.29 -29.78
N ALA A 599 10.15 -2.58 -29.52
CA ALA A 599 11.20 -3.45 -29.03
C ALA A 599 12.34 -3.45 -30.06
N THR A 600 13.41 -2.73 -29.75
CA THR A 600 14.67 -2.95 -30.47
C THR A 600 15.30 -4.21 -29.91
N GLU A 601 15.01 -5.34 -30.56
CA GLU A 601 15.88 -6.51 -30.49
C GLU A 601 17.30 -6.05 -30.87
N ARG A 602 18.27 -6.24 -29.96
CA ARG A 602 19.68 -6.14 -30.30
C ARG A 602 20.24 -7.55 -30.42
N ALA A 603 20.71 -7.84 -31.62
CA ALA A 603 21.49 -9.02 -31.99
C ALA A 603 22.76 -9.18 -31.16
#